data_AF-A0A3B8WGE5-F1
#
_entry.id   AF-A0A3B8WGE5-F1
#
_cell.length_a   1.000
_cell.length_b   1.000
_cell.length_c   1.000
_cell.angle_alpha   90.00
_cell.angle_beta   90.00
_cell.angle_gamma   90.00
#
_symmetry.space_group_name_H-M   'P 1'
#
loop_
_entity.id
_entity.type
_entity.pdbx_description
1 polymer ?
#
loop_
_entity_poly.entity_id
_entity_poly.type
_entity_poly.pdbx_seq_one_letter_code
_entity_poly.pdbx_strand_id
1 'polypeptide(L)'
;FRITEQGEMIRFKFGLPRLAVQSLTLYTTAVIEATLAPPPVPKDEWREVMDWLTERSLRSYREVVRENPDFVPYFRQVTPETALGKLALGSRPARRKATGGVESLRAIPWIFAWTQMRLMLPSWLGSDVALEEA
;
A
#
# COMPACT_ATOMS: atom_id res chain seq x y z
N PHE A 1 -15.59 -7.63 13.51
CA PHE A 1 -14.98 -7.13 12.25
C PHE A 1 -15.05 -5.60 12.24
N ARG A 2 -13.94 -4.93 11.94
CA ARG A 2 -13.86 -3.46 11.74
C ARG A 2 -12.87 -3.21 10.62
N ILE A 3 -13.26 -2.43 9.60
CA ILE A 3 -12.43 -2.09 8.46
C ILE A 3 -12.43 -0.58 8.22
N THR A 4 -11.32 -0.06 7.70
CA THR A 4 -11.24 1.33 7.22
C THR A 4 -11.58 1.36 5.74
N GLU A 5 -12.62 2.10 5.37
CA GLU A 5 -12.92 2.40 3.98
C GLU A 5 -12.14 3.63 3.53
N GLN A 6 -11.39 3.47 2.43
CA GLN A 6 -10.67 4.59 1.83
C GLN A 6 -11.65 5.51 1.10
N GLY A 7 -11.44 6.83 1.22
CA GLY A 7 -12.35 7.85 0.69
C GLY A 7 -12.57 7.72 -0.83
N GLU A 8 -11.51 7.41 -1.56
CA GLU A 8 -11.52 7.17 -3.00
C GLU A 8 -12.36 5.94 -3.41
N MET A 9 -12.62 5.01 -2.50
CA MET A 9 -13.42 3.80 -2.74
C MET A 9 -14.90 3.97 -2.40
N ILE A 10 -15.27 5.00 -1.64
CA ILE A 10 -16.63 5.19 -1.12
C ILE A 10 -17.66 5.23 -2.25
N ARG A 11 -17.38 5.99 -3.32
CA ARG A 11 -18.30 6.09 -4.47
C ARG A 11 -18.55 4.72 -5.12
N PHE A 12 -17.52 3.88 -5.22
CA PHE A 12 -17.61 2.57 -5.87
C PHE A 12 -18.34 1.54 -5.01
N LYS A 13 -18.20 1.61 -3.68
CA LYS A 13 -18.83 0.67 -2.75
C LYS A 13 -20.23 1.09 -2.29
N PHE A 14 -20.46 2.39 -2.12
CA PHE A 14 -21.65 2.92 -1.46
C PHE A 14 -22.34 4.06 -2.23
N GLY A 15 -21.87 4.42 -3.44
CA GLY A 15 -22.41 5.52 -4.21
C GLY A 15 -23.84 5.30 -4.74
N LEU A 16 -24.32 4.06 -4.75
CA LEU A 16 -25.70 3.70 -5.10
C LEU A 16 -26.26 2.70 -4.08
N PRO A 17 -27.57 2.74 -3.75
CA PRO A 17 -28.16 1.82 -2.78
C PRO A 17 -27.90 0.35 -3.09
N ARG A 18 -27.99 -0.05 -4.36
CA ARG A 18 -27.71 -1.43 -4.79
C ARG A 18 -26.24 -1.84 -4.54
N LEU A 19 -25.29 -0.95 -4.82
CA LEU A 19 -23.86 -1.20 -4.57
C LEU A 19 -23.57 -1.28 -3.06
N ALA A 20 -24.22 -0.43 -2.27
CA ALA A 20 -24.10 -0.46 -0.81
C ALA A 20 -24.59 -1.79 -0.24
N VAL A 21 -25.76 -2.27 -0.65
CA VAL A 21 -26.29 -3.58 -0.25
C VAL A 21 -25.33 -4.70 -0.65
N GLN A 22 -24.78 -4.66 -1.87
CA GLN A 22 -23.80 -5.64 -2.33
C GLN A 22 -22.52 -5.63 -1.46
N SER A 23 -21.95 -4.46 -1.18
CA SER A 23 -20.74 -4.33 -0.35
C SER A 23 -20.97 -4.84 1.07
N LEU A 24 -22.10 -4.50 1.69
CA LEU A 24 -22.46 -4.96 3.03
C LEU A 24 -22.76 -6.46 3.06
N THR A 25 -23.38 -7.00 2.01
CA THR A 25 -23.62 -8.44 1.86
C THR A 25 -22.28 -9.18 1.83
N LEU A 26 -21.34 -8.75 0.98
CA LEU A 26 -20.01 -9.37 0.88
C LEU A 26 -19.27 -9.35 2.23
N TYR A 27 -19.32 -8.25 2.98
CA TYR A 27 -18.71 -8.20 4.31
C TYR A 27 -19.38 -9.14 5.30
N THR A 28 -20.70 -9.16 5.32
CA THR A 28 -21.46 -10.00 6.25
C THR A 28 -21.21 -11.47 5.96
N THR A 29 -21.30 -11.89 4.70
CA THR A 29 -21.07 -13.28 4.31
C THR A 29 -19.62 -13.71 4.57
N ALA A 30 -18.64 -12.86 4.24
CA ALA A 30 -17.23 -13.17 4.48
C ALA A 30 -16.92 -13.32 5.98
N VAL A 31 -17.54 -12.50 6.84
CA VAL A 31 -17.38 -12.62 8.31
C VAL A 31 -18.03 -13.89 8.83
N ILE A 32 -19.22 -14.24 8.34
CA ILE A 32 -19.90 -15.50 8.70
C ILE A 32 -19.02 -16.69 8.30
N GLU A 33 -18.54 -16.71 7.05
CA GLU A 33 -17.69 -17.77 6.52
C GLU A 33 -16.39 -17.89 7.32
N ALA A 34 -15.67 -16.79 7.53
CA ALA A 34 -14.42 -16.81 8.31
C ALA A 34 -14.62 -17.24 9.78
N THR A 35 -15.83 -17.06 10.33
CA THR A 35 -16.17 -17.48 11.70
C THR A 35 -16.53 -18.97 11.77
N LEU A 36 -17.28 -19.48 10.79
CA LEU A 36 -17.78 -20.85 10.77
C LEU A 36 -16.84 -21.85 10.10
N ALA A 37 -16.05 -21.38 9.13
CA ALA A 37 -15.11 -22.15 8.32
C ALA A 37 -13.77 -21.41 8.24
N PRO A 38 -12.99 -21.38 9.34
CA PRO A 38 -11.70 -20.72 9.35
C PRO A 38 -10.73 -21.37 8.33
N PRO A 39 -9.80 -20.60 7.75
CA PRO A 39 -8.82 -21.14 6.82
C PRO A 39 -7.90 -22.16 7.51
N PRO A 40 -7.28 -23.09 6.76
CA PRO A 40 -6.35 -24.05 7.33
C PRO A 40 -5.14 -23.34 7.96
N VAL A 41 -4.59 -23.94 9.01
CA VAL A 41 -3.33 -23.48 9.60
C VAL A 41 -2.21 -23.69 8.59
N PRO A 42 -1.37 -22.69 8.29
CA PRO A 42 -0.28 -22.85 7.35
C PRO A 42 0.77 -23.80 7.92
N LYS A 43 1.30 -24.66 7.05
CA LYS A 43 2.38 -25.60 7.38
C LYS A 43 3.67 -24.87 7.73
N ASP A 44 4.53 -25.52 8.52
CA ASP A 44 5.81 -24.94 8.93
C ASP A 44 6.72 -24.62 7.73
N GLU A 45 6.77 -25.50 6.72
CA GLU A 45 7.48 -25.25 5.46
C GLU A 45 7.03 -23.96 4.74
N TRP A 46 5.74 -23.60 4.81
CA TRP A 46 5.24 -22.36 4.20
C TRP A 46 5.63 -21.13 5.01
N ARG A 47 5.71 -21.27 6.34
CA ARG A 47 6.15 -20.18 7.22
C ARG A 47 7.62 -19.86 6.97
N GLU A 48 8.45 -20.89 6.88
CA GLU A 48 9.87 -20.76 6.56
C GLU A 48 10.10 -20.06 5.21
N VAL A 49 9.35 -20.46 4.18
CA VAL A 49 9.39 -19.78 2.87
C VAL A 49 8.93 -18.33 2.96
N MET A 50 7.86 -18.04 3.70
CA MET A 50 7.37 -16.65 3.87
C MET A 50 8.36 -15.76 4.63
N ASP A 51 9.06 -16.30 5.63
CA ASP A 51 10.11 -15.57 6.36
C ASP A 51 11.30 -15.27 5.42
N TRP A 52 11.70 -16.27 4.63
CA TRP A 52 12.76 -16.15 3.63
C TRP A 52 12.44 -15.12 2.54
N LEU A 53 11.20 -15.11 2.04
CA LEU A 53 10.70 -14.13 1.06
C LEU A 53 10.67 -12.72 1.66
N THR A 54 10.23 -12.61 2.91
CA THR A 54 10.10 -11.32 3.61
C THR A 54 11.47 -10.66 3.79
N GLU A 55 12.50 -11.43 4.18
CA GLU A 55 13.85 -10.91 4.35
C GLU A 55 14.40 -10.30 3.06
N ARG A 56 14.26 -11.01 1.94
CA ARG A 56 14.73 -10.57 0.62
C ARG A 56 13.96 -9.39 0.08
N SER A 57 12.64 -9.45 0.18
CA SER A 57 11.76 -8.37 -0.26
C SER A 57 12.07 -7.07 0.48
N LEU A 58 12.23 -7.15 1.81
CA LEU A 58 12.55 -5.99 2.62
C LEU A 58 13.94 -5.42 2.31
N ARG A 59 14.93 -6.29 2.08
CA ARG A 59 16.29 -5.87 1.70
C ARG A 59 16.27 -5.11 0.38
N SER A 60 15.75 -5.72 -0.67
CA SER A 60 15.64 -5.11 -2.00
C SER A 60 14.86 -3.78 -1.97
N TYR A 61 13.73 -3.74 -1.25
CA TYR A 61 12.98 -2.49 -1.07
C TYR A 61 13.81 -1.38 -0.39
N ARG A 62 14.60 -1.72 0.65
CA ARG A 62 15.41 -0.73 1.39
C ARG A 62 16.62 -0.26 0.59
N GLU A 63 17.27 -1.15 -0.14
CA GLU A 63 18.37 -0.81 -1.05
C GLU A 63 17.94 0.31 -2.01
N VAL A 64 16.74 0.21 -2.58
CA VAL A 64 16.19 1.23 -3.48
C VAL A 64 15.66 2.46 -2.76
N VAL A 65 14.82 2.31 -1.73
CA VAL A 65 14.06 3.44 -1.18
C VAL A 65 14.82 4.23 -0.11
N ARG A 66 15.75 3.58 0.60
CA ARG A 66 16.50 4.17 1.72
C ARG A 66 17.98 4.36 1.43
N GLU A 67 18.62 3.34 0.88
CA GLU A 67 20.08 3.30 0.78
C GLU A 67 20.60 3.96 -0.50
N ASN A 68 19.80 3.95 -1.57
CA ASN A 68 20.12 4.64 -2.81
C ASN A 68 20.03 6.18 -2.62
N PRO A 69 21.16 6.90 -2.71
CA PRO A 69 21.19 8.35 -2.51
C PRO A 69 20.41 9.13 -3.58
N ASP A 70 20.25 8.56 -4.78
CA ASP A 70 19.55 9.20 -5.90
C ASP A 70 18.04 8.99 -5.84
N PHE A 71 17.54 8.17 -4.91
CA PHE A 71 16.12 7.84 -4.84
C PHE A 71 15.23 9.06 -4.58
N VAL A 72 15.59 9.90 -3.60
CA VAL A 72 14.78 11.08 -3.25
C VAL A 72 14.77 12.13 -4.39
N PRO A 73 15.92 12.47 -5.00
CA PRO A 73 15.94 13.29 -6.23
C PRO A 73 15.06 12.71 -7.34
N TYR A 74 15.23 11.42 -7.65
CA TYR A 74 14.47 10.73 -8.69
C TYR A 74 12.96 10.79 -8.40
N PHE A 75 12.54 10.38 -7.20
CA PHE A 75 11.14 10.38 -6.76
C PHE A 75 10.49 11.76 -6.94
N ARG A 76 11.17 12.84 -6.57
CA ARG A 76 10.65 14.22 -6.72
C ARG A 76 10.60 14.69 -8.17
N GLN A 77 11.45 14.16 -9.03
CA GLN A 77 11.52 14.54 -10.44
C GLN A 77 10.49 13.80 -11.29
N VAL A 78 10.29 12.50 -11.05
CA VAL A 78 9.41 11.66 -11.89
C VAL A 78 7.98 11.59 -11.41
N THR A 79 7.72 11.88 -10.13
CA THR A 79 6.38 11.89 -9.56
C THR A 79 5.91 13.32 -9.29
N PRO A 80 4.59 13.59 -9.29
CA PRO A 80 4.08 14.90 -8.95
C PRO A 80 4.05 15.16 -7.43
N GLU A 81 4.82 14.46 -6.59
CA GLU A 81 4.77 14.60 -5.12
C GLU A 81 4.85 16.05 -4.65
N THR A 82 5.80 16.81 -5.20
CA THR A 82 6.01 18.21 -4.79
C THR A 82 4.87 19.12 -5.24
N ALA A 83 4.26 18.85 -6.40
CA ALA A 83 3.08 19.58 -6.86
C ALA A 83 1.85 19.24 -6.02
N LEU A 84 1.64 17.95 -5.72
CA LEU A 84 0.55 17.45 -4.89
C LEU A 84 0.56 18.05 -3.48
N GLY A 85 1.75 18.25 -2.90
CA GLY A 85 1.90 18.90 -1.60
C GLY A 85 1.50 20.39 -1.57
N LYS A 86 1.44 21.06 -2.74
CA LYS A 86 1.06 22.48 -2.86
C LYS A 86 -0.43 22.66 -3.15
N LEU A 87 -1.11 21.64 -3.65
CA LEU A 87 -2.53 21.70 -3.99
C LEU A 87 -3.39 21.46 -2.75
N ALA A 88 -4.54 22.12 -2.68
CA ALA A 88 -5.53 21.96 -1.63
C ALA A 88 -6.37 20.67 -1.80
N LEU A 89 -5.71 19.52 -2.02
CA LEU A 89 -6.36 18.22 -2.27
C LEU A 89 -6.68 17.43 -1.00
N GLY A 90 -5.94 17.67 0.08
CA GLY A 90 -6.10 16.94 1.34
C GLY A 90 -6.20 17.90 2.53
N SER A 91 -6.96 17.49 3.55
CA SER A 91 -7.08 18.24 4.82
C SER A 91 -5.84 18.15 5.71
N ARG A 92 -4.86 17.31 5.34
CA ARG A 92 -3.69 16.96 6.14
C ARG A 92 -2.39 17.31 5.42
N PRO A 93 -1.36 17.78 6.13
CA PRO A 93 -0.03 17.99 5.55
C PRO A 93 0.54 16.69 4.98
N ALA A 94 1.20 16.76 3.82
CA ALA A 94 1.79 15.60 3.15
C ALA A 94 2.96 14.98 3.95
N ARG A 95 3.68 15.78 4.74
CA ARG A 95 4.85 15.37 5.52
C ARG A 95 4.64 15.57 7.01
N ARG A 96 5.36 14.80 7.83
CA ARG A 96 5.40 14.96 9.30
C ARG A 96 6.39 16.04 9.75
N LYS A 97 7.49 16.22 9.01
CA LYS A 97 8.50 17.28 9.21
C LYS A 97 8.79 17.94 7.85
N ALA A 98 9.04 19.25 7.85
CA ALA A 98 9.34 19.99 6.62
C ALA A 98 10.66 19.55 5.97
N THR A 99 11.62 19.10 6.79
CA THR A 99 12.91 18.56 6.37
C THR A 99 12.94 17.05 6.57
N GLY A 100 13.31 16.30 5.53
CA GLY A 100 13.48 14.85 5.58
C GLY A 100 13.33 14.13 4.23
N GLY A 101 13.86 12.90 4.17
CA GLY A 101 13.71 11.97 3.04
C GLY A 101 12.33 11.33 2.97
N VAL A 102 12.22 10.18 2.30
CA VAL A 102 10.97 9.40 2.16
C VAL A 102 10.33 9.08 3.51
N GLU A 103 11.15 8.89 4.55
CA GLU A 103 10.69 8.57 5.91
C GLU A 103 9.81 9.66 6.56
N SER A 104 9.91 10.89 6.07
CA SER A 104 9.07 12.01 6.53
C SER A 104 7.69 12.08 5.84
N LEU A 105 7.53 11.34 4.74
CA LEU A 105 6.31 11.32 3.93
C LEU A 105 5.26 10.40 4.55
N ARG A 106 3.99 10.79 4.44
CA ARG A 106 2.87 9.94 4.89
C ARG A 106 2.53 8.91 3.81
N ALA A 107 1.90 7.81 4.22
CA ALA A 107 1.52 6.70 3.33
C ALA A 107 0.62 7.15 2.14
N ILE A 108 -0.36 8.02 2.39
CA ILE A 108 -1.25 8.50 1.31
C ILE A 108 -0.46 9.27 0.24
N PRO A 109 0.31 10.34 0.55
CA PRO A 109 1.17 11.00 -0.43
C PRO A 109 2.18 10.08 -1.13
N TRP A 110 2.73 9.10 -0.40
CA TRP A 110 3.65 8.12 -0.96
C TRP A 110 3.00 7.29 -2.06
N ILE A 111 1.90 6.63 -1.76
CA ILE A 111 1.17 5.80 -2.74
C ILE A 111 0.62 6.68 -3.87
N PHE A 112 0.00 7.82 -3.51
CA PHE A 112 -0.67 8.69 -4.47
C PHE A 112 0.29 9.24 -5.54
N ALA A 113 1.52 9.62 -5.16
CA ALA A 113 2.52 10.12 -6.09
C ALA A 113 2.90 9.08 -7.17
N TRP A 114 3.14 7.82 -6.77
CA TRP A 114 3.45 6.73 -7.70
C TRP A 114 2.24 6.29 -8.52
N THR A 115 1.03 6.42 -7.97
CA THR A 115 -0.21 6.15 -8.70
C THR A 115 -0.40 7.12 -9.86
N GLN A 116 -0.09 8.41 -9.69
CA GLN A 116 -0.25 9.40 -10.76
C GLN A 116 0.61 9.09 -11.99
N MET A 117 1.83 8.59 -11.79
CA MET A 117 2.74 8.25 -12.89
C MET A 117 2.60 6.80 -13.38
N ARG A 118 1.69 6.02 -12.80
CA ARG A 118 1.35 4.64 -13.19
C ARG A 118 2.42 3.57 -12.97
N LEU A 119 3.54 3.88 -12.30
CA LEU A 119 4.54 2.86 -11.93
C LEU A 119 4.10 1.99 -10.76
N MET A 120 3.28 2.52 -9.85
CA MET A 120 2.79 1.78 -8.67
C MET A 120 3.92 1.16 -7.83
N LEU A 121 5.11 1.76 -7.81
CA LEU A 121 6.31 1.25 -7.14
C LEU A 121 6.06 0.69 -5.72
N PRO A 122 5.28 1.35 -4.84
CA PRO A 122 5.04 0.87 -3.48
C PRO A 122 4.27 -0.45 -3.38
N SER A 123 3.62 -0.88 -4.46
CA SER A 123 2.74 -2.05 -4.48
C SER A 123 3.44 -3.34 -4.88
N TRP A 124 4.69 -3.28 -5.36
CA TRP A 124 5.40 -4.45 -5.89
C TRP A 124 6.89 -4.50 -5.56
N LEU A 125 7.55 -3.36 -5.37
CA LEU A 125 9.00 -3.30 -5.17
C LEU A 125 9.46 -4.19 -4.01
N GLY A 126 10.42 -5.07 -4.29
CA GLY A 126 10.99 -6.05 -3.37
C GLY A 126 10.36 -7.43 -3.53
N SER A 127 9.05 -7.51 -3.80
CA SER A 127 8.38 -8.79 -4.06
C SER A 127 8.83 -9.43 -5.37
N ASP A 128 9.18 -8.61 -6.36
CA ASP A 128 9.77 -9.02 -7.64
C ASP A 128 11.07 -9.81 -7.43
N VAL A 129 12.02 -9.25 -6.68
CA VAL A 129 13.30 -9.91 -6.39
C VAL A 129 13.11 -11.15 -5.52
N ALA A 130 12.27 -11.05 -4.48
CA ALA A 130 12.04 -12.18 -3.58
C ALA A 130 11.43 -13.39 -4.30
N LEU A 131 10.49 -13.16 -5.23
CA LEU A 131 9.85 -14.23 -5.99
C LEU A 131 10.74 -14.79 -7.11
N GLU A 132 11.64 -13.98 -7.68
CA GLU A 132 12.59 -14.45 -8.68
C GLU A 132 13.68 -15.35 -8.07
N GLU A 133 14.09 -15.06 -6.84
CA GLU A 133 15.10 -15.86 -6.12
C GLU A 133 14.54 -17.17 -5.51
N ALA A 134 13.21 -17.31 -5.40
CA ALA A 134 12.53 -18.41 -4.70
C ALA A 134 12.42 -19.69 -5.53
#